data_AF-A0A8S3R9P3-F1
#
_entry.id   AF-A0A8S3R9P3-F1
#
_cell.length_a   1.000
_cell.length_b   1.000
_cell.length_c   1.000
_cell.angle_alpha   90.00
_cell.angle_beta   90.00
_cell.angle_gamma   90.00
#
_symmetry.space_group_name_H-M   'P 1'
#
loop_
_entity.id
_entity.type
_entity.pdbx_description
1 polymer ?
#
loop_
_entity_poly.entity_id
_entity_poly.type
_entity_poly.pdbx_seq_one_letter_code
_entity_poly.pdbx_strand_id
1 'polypeptide(L)'
;MKRVQNCLISRQSLRHAPEERKKGQLPDELIRQQLFTSFFEEGYLVVDDFFTREELDACREDLKLMVEELAQKLHNAGKIKVSTIVHILRTVSLMYILNHYNRKTKDMKLYRDYGLFERLTMIEKEFPGSNILLHKMKTMPKSFCDLWSNERILNVMEQILGPDIKGHPVWNIRTKTPQNEATTVPWHQDVGYLNNESYKVLQPTAWIPLLDTNEDNGCLQVAKRGHKTGKVADHQCCHGGTWYVMLEEEEMKRKLGISETLKQGQGKDHVEFVIEYVTLKNRKKRVEN
;
A
#
# COMPACT_ATOMS: atom_id res chain seq x y z
N MET A 1 8.61 29.78 5.74
CA MET A 1 8.14 29.07 4.53
C MET A 1 9.06 27.88 4.31
N LYS A 2 8.56 26.64 4.23
CA LYS A 2 9.41 25.43 4.18
C LYS A 2 9.58 24.99 2.72
N ARG A 3 10.82 25.01 2.20
CA ARG A 3 11.17 24.58 0.84
C ARG A 3 11.89 23.24 0.89
N VAL A 4 11.52 22.35 -0.02
CA VAL A 4 12.24 21.14 -0.39
C VAL A 4 13.44 21.55 -1.24
N GLN A 5 14.62 21.05 -0.90
CA GLN A 5 15.81 21.32 -1.69
C GLN A 5 15.68 20.57 -3.02
N ASN A 6 15.60 21.31 -4.13
CA ASN A 6 15.57 20.70 -5.46
C ASN A 6 16.84 19.89 -5.67
N CYS A 7 16.66 18.59 -5.90
CA CYS A 7 17.74 17.63 -6.08
C CYS A 7 18.47 17.94 -7.39
N LEU A 8 19.55 18.72 -7.32
CA LEU A 8 20.54 18.91 -8.41
C LEU A 8 21.20 17.58 -8.84
N ILE A 9 20.98 16.50 -8.08
CA ILE A 9 21.56 15.16 -8.26
C ILE A 9 21.10 14.49 -9.57
N SER A 10 19.89 14.80 -10.06
CA SER A 10 19.28 14.10 -11.22
C SER A 10 20.02 14.27 -12.56
N ARG A 11 20.83 15.33 -12.74
CA ARG A 11 21.60 15.55 -13.98
C ARG A 11 23.03 15.01 -13.95
N GLN A 12 23.54 14.64 -12.78
CA GLN A 12 24.89 14.07 -12.63
C GLN A 12 24.86 12.54 -12.59
N SER A 13 23.86 11.93 -11.94
CA SER A 13 23.70 10.46 -11.90
C SER A 13 23.45 9.84 -13.28
N LEU A 14 22.77 10.56 -14.19
CA LEU A 14 22.52 10.12 -15.57
C LEU A 14 23.74 10.14 -16.51
N ARG A 15 24.93 10.56 -16.03
CA ARG A 15 26.11 10.72 -16.89
C ARG A 15 26.99 9.47 -17.01
N HIS A 16 26.83 8.49 -16.13
CA HIS A 16 27.61 7.26 -16.14
C HIS A 16 26.68 6.05 -16.00
N ALA A 17 26.10 5.63 -17.12
CA ALA A 17 25.44 4.33 -17.17
C ALA A 17 26.55 3.25 -17.13
N PRO A 18 26.45 2.22 -16.26
CA PRO A 18 27.41 1.12 -16.23
C PRO A 18 27.39 0.35 -17.57
N GLU A 19 28.55 -0.18 -17.99
CA GLU A 19 28.69 -0.95 -19.24
C GLU A 19 27.84 -2.23 -19.26
N GLU A 20 27.55 -2.80 -18.09
CA GLU A 20 26.65 -3.95 -17.89
C GLU A 20 25.43 -3.56 -17.05
N ARG A 21 24.23 -3.98 -17.48
CA ARG A 21 22.97 -3.69 -16.78
C ARG A 21 22.76 -4.65 -15.60
N LYS A 22 22.48 -4.08 -14.43
CA LYS A 22 22.07 -4.87 -13.25
C LYS A 22 20.61 -5.32 -13.39
N LYS A 23 20.23 -6.42 -12.73
CA LYS A 23 18.87 -6.97 -12.78
C LYS A 23 17.83 -5.92 -12.37
N GLY A 24 16.79 -5.73 -13.18
CA GLY A 24 15.71 -4.78 -12.90
C GLY A 24 16.04 -3.30 -13.16
N GLN A 25 17.27 -2.97 -13.59
CA GLN A 25 17.53 -1.64 -14.14
C GLN A 25 16.68 -1.40 -15.38
N LEU A 26 16.06 -0.22 -15.45
CA LEU A 26 15.34 0.18 -16.65
C LEU A 26 16.35 0.34 -17.82
N PRO A 27 15.98 -0.03 -19.07
CA PRO A 27 16.84 0.17 -20.24
C PRO A 27 17.22 1.65 -20.45
N ASP A 28 18.43 1.94 -20.95
CA ASP A 28 18.95 3.33 -21.06
C ASP A 28 18.04 4.30 -21.83
N GLU A 29 17.34 3.78 -22.85
CA GLU A 29 16.36 4.54 -23.64
C GLU A 29 15.06 4.79 -22.85
N LEU A 30 14.64 3.82 -22.04
CA LEU A 30 13.52 3.94 -21.09
C LEU A 30 13.88 4.84 -19.90
N ILE A 31 15.13 4.87 -19.43
CA ILE A 31 15.61 5.75 -18.35
C ILE A 31 15.39 7.22 -18.75
N ARG A 32 15.82 7.60 -19.95
CA ARG A 32 15.73 9.01 -20.37
C ARG A 32 14.31 9.48 -20.64
N GLN A 33 13.43 8.61 -21.13
CA GLN A 33 12.03 8.98 -21.36
C GLN A 33 11.16 8.75 -20.12
N GLN A 34 11.14 7.56 -19.52
CA GLN A 34 10.24 7.27 -18.39
C GLN A 34 10.74 7.83 -17.06
N LEU A 35 12.03 7.71 -16.72
CA LEU A 35 12.52 8.25 -15.44
C LEU A 35 12.51 9.78 -15.44
N PHE A 36 13.02 10.40 -16.51
CA PHE A 36 13.07 11.86 -16.59
C PHE A 36 11.68 12.46 -16.78
N THR A 37 10.90 12.01 -17.77
CA THR A 37 9.57 12.58 -18.03
C THR A 37 8.54 12.14 -17.01
N SER A 38 8.49 10.89 -16.56
CA SER A 38 7.48 10.49 -15.57
C SER A 38 7.90 10.91 -14.15
N PHE A 39 9.03 10.41 -13.65
CA PHE A 39 9.36 10.63 -12.23
C PHE A 39 9.77 12.07 -11.93
N PHE A 40 10.75 12.62 -12.65
CA PHE A 40 11.27 13.97 -12.34
C PHE A 40 10.36 15.10 -12.85
N GLU A 41 9.67 14.93 -13.98
CA GLU A 41 8.71 15.93 -14.47
C GLU A 41 7.31 15.76 -13.88
N GLU A 42 6.71 14.56 -13.93
CA GLU A 42 5.33 14.33 -13.47
C GLU A 42 5.20 13.91 -12.00
N GLY A 43 6.28 13.43 -11.36
CA GLY A 43 6.33 13.14 -9.91
C GLY A 43 6.08 11.69 -9.53
N TYR A 44 5.93 10.80 -10.52
CA TYR A 44 5.74 9.37 -10.30
C TYR A 44 6.23 8.55 -11.49
N LEU A 45 6.47 7.28 -11.28
CA LEU A 45 6.88 6.30 -12.28
C LEU A 45 6.03 5.05 -12.09
N VAL A 46 5.39 4.60 -13.15
CA VAL A 46 4.74 3.29 -13.21
C VAL A 46 5.63 2.36 -14.02
N VAL A 47 5.93 1.21 -13.47
CA VAL A 47 6.65 0.12 -14.16
C VAL A 47 5.74 -1.09 -14.18
N ASP A 48 5.19 -1.35 -15.35
CA ASP A 48 4.31 -2.49 -15.58
C ASP A 48 5.10 -3.80 -15.52
N ASP A 49 4.45 -4.86 -15.04
CA ASP A 49 4.98 -6.23 -14.99
C ASP A 49 6.35 -6.35 -14.29
N PHE A 50 6.63 -5.46 -13.32
CA PHE A 50 7.91 -5.44 -12.61
C PHE A 50 8.13 -6.67 -11.71
N PHE A 51 7.04 -7.18 -11.12
CA PHE A 51 6.99 -8.47 -10.45
C PHE A 51 5.90 -9.32 -11.10
N THR A 52 6.20 -10.59 -11.31
CA THR A 52 5.16 -11.61 -11.54
C THR A 52 4.39 -11.86 -10.25
N ARG A 53 3.20 -12.44 -10.37
CA ARG A 53 2.37 -12.78 -9.20
C ARG A 53 3.06 -13.80 -8.31
N GLU A 54 3.75 -14.76 -8.93
CA GLU A 54 4.47 -15.85 -8.27
C GLU A 54 5.67 -15.33 -7.46
N GLU A 55 6.35 -14.29 -7.95
CA GLU A 55 7.41 -13.62 -7.20
C GLU A 55 6.91 -12.94 -5.92
N LEU A 56 5.61 -12.64 -5.83
CA LEU A 56 4.96 -12.04 -4.66
C LEU A 56 4.26 -13.08 -3.77
N ASP A 57 4.27 -14.37 -4.12
CA ASP A 57 3.54 -15.39 -3.36
C ASP A 57 4.06 -15.55 -1.93
N ALA A 58 5.36 -15.39 -1.70
CA ALA A 58 5.91 -15.38 -0.34
C ALA A 58 5.28 -14.28 0.54
N CYS A 59 5.11 -13.07 -0.01
CA CYS A 59 4.43 -11.98 0.69
C CYS A 59 2.94 -12.23 0.88
N ARG A 60 2.28 -12.88 -0.10
CA ARG A 60 0.87 -13.25 -0.02
C ARG A 60 0.63 -14.32 1.04
N GLU A 61 1.50 -15.30 1.17
CA GLU A 61 1.43 -16.33 2.22
C GLU A 61 1.73 -15.74 3.61
N ASP A 62 2.72 -14.84 3.75
CA ASP A 62 2.93 -14.13 5.02
C ASP A 62 1.69 -13.29 5.40
N LEU A 63 1.07 -12.60 4.44
CA LEU A 63 -0.18 -11.86 4.68
C LEU A 63 -1.31 -12.79 5.12
N LYS A 64 -1.42 -13.99 4.55
CA LYS A 64 -2.40 -15.01 4.93
C LYS A 64 -2.21 -15.50 6.35
N LEU A 65 -0.96 -15.75 6.76
CA LEU A 65 -0.62 -16.10 8.14
C LEU A 65 -0.98 -14.96 9.10
N MET A 66 -0.71 -13.71 8.72
CA MET A 66 -1.10 -12.54 9.51
C MET A 66 -2.63 -12.45 9.71
N VAL A 67 -3.41 -12.70 8.65
CA VAL A 67 -4.88 -12.74 8.73
C VAL A 67 -5.37 -13.89 9.61
N GLU A 68 -4.73 -15.07 9.52
CA GLU A 68 -5.02 -16.21 10.40
C GLU A 68 -4.76 -15.87 11.88
N GLU A 69 -3.61 -15.30 12.19
CA GLU A 69 -3.27 -14.89 13.56
C GLU A 69 -4.26 -13.85 14.10
N LEU A 70 -4.64 -12.87 13.28
CA LEU A 70 -5.64 -11.88 13.66
C LEU A 70 -6.98 -12.54 13.97
N ALA A 71 -7.45 -13.44 13.10
CA ALA A 71 -8.70 -14.18 13.30
C ALA A 71 -8.66 -14.98 14.62
N GLN A 72 -7.56 -15.69 14.87
CA GLN A 72 -7.40 -16.48 16.10
C GLN A 72 -7.38 -15.59 17.35
N LYS A 73 -6.69 -14.44 17.31
CA LYS A 73 -6.65 -13.46 18.41
C LYS A 73 -8.04 -12.91 18.70
N LEU A 74 -8.78 -12.48 17.67
CA LEU A 74 -10.14 -11.97 17.81
C LEU A 74 -11.11 -13.04 18.33
N HIS A 75 -11.00 -14.28 17.84
CA HIS A 75 -11.82 -15.39 18.31
C HIS A 75 -11.54 -15.71 19.78
N ASN A 76 -10.26 -15.83 20.17
CA ASN A 76 -9.87 -16.09 21.55
C ASN A 76 -10.35 -14.99 22.51
N ALA A 77 -10.45 -13.74 22.02
CA ALA A 77 -11.01 -12.62 22.76
C ALA A 77 -12.55 -12.53 22.71
N GLY A 78 -13.23 -13.51 22.08
CA GLY A 78 -14.69 -13.54 21.92
C GLY A 78 -15.25 -12.45 21.00
N LYS A 79 -14.42 -11.86 20.13
CA LYS A 79 -14.80 -10.76 19.23
C LYS A 79 -15.36 -11.21 17.89
N ILE A 80 -14.99 -12.41 17.44
CA ILE A 80 -15.58 -13.06 16.27
C ILE A 80 -16.01 -14.48 16.64
N LYS A 81 -17.10 -14.95 16.03
CA LYS A 81 -17.68 -16.27 16.27
C LYS A 81 -17.13 -17.27 15.27
N VAL A 82 -17.18 -18.54 15.64
CA VAL A 82 -16.95 -19.64 14.69
C VAL A 82 -18.09 -19.63 13.69
N SER A 83 -17.81 -19.21 12.45
CA SER A 83 -18.76 -19.36 11.35
C SER A 83 -19.10 -20.86 11.22
N THR A 84 -20.26 -21.24 11.73
CA THR A 84 -20.80 -22.58 11.53
C THR A 84 -21.58 -22.49 10.24
N ILE A 85 -20.99 -22.91 9.13
CA ILE A 85 -21.78 -23.29 7.95
C ILE A 85 -22.53 -24.57 8.34
N VAL A 86 -23.61 -24.44 9.11
CA VAL A 86 -24.74 -25.38 9.18
C VAL A 86 -25.97 -24.54 9.58
N HIS A 87 -26.59 -23.89 8.60
CA HIS A 87 -27.90 -23.27 8.75
C HIS A 87 -29.02 -24.13 8.11
N ILE A 88 -28.86 -25.46 8.13
CA ILE A 88 -29.96 -26.39 7.85
C ILE A 88 -29.87 -27.51 8.88
N LEU A 89 -30.75 -27.45 9.88
CA LEU A 89 -31.50 -28.56 10.49
C LEU A 89 -32.19 -28.02 11.76
N ARG A 90 -33.25 -27.25 11.54
CA ARG A 90 -34.34 -27.13 12.52
C ARG A 90 -35.06 -28.48 12.58
N THR A 91 -34.59 -29.39 13.41
CA THR A 91 -35.45 -30.43 14.02
C THR A 91 -34.76 -31.04 15.23
N VAL A 92 -35.34 -30.74 16.39
CA VAL A 92 -35.36 -31.48 17.67
C VAL A 92 -34.42 -32.71 17.77
N SER A 93 -33.48 -32.64 18.74
CA SER A 93 -32.68 -33.74 19.35
C SER A 93 -31.15 -33.62 19.33
N LEU A 94 -30.57 -32.41 19.24
CA LEU A 94 -29.11 -32.23 19.26
C LEU A 94 -28.50 -31.67 20.56
N MET A 95 -29.27 -31.55 21.64
CA MET A 95 -28.73 -31.07 22.93
C MET A 95 -27.85 -32.14 23.63
N TYR A 96 -28.06 -33.42 23.35
CA TYR A 96 -27.30 -34.53 23.95
C TYR A 96 -25.96 -34.81 23.25
N ILE A 97 -25.85 -34.51 21.94
CA ILE A 97 -24.62 -34.76 21.16
C ILE A 97 -23.59 -33.63 21.34
N LEU A 98 -24.03 -32.42 21.64
CA LEU A 98 -23.14 -31.25 21.84
C LEU A 98 -22.23 -31.38 23.06
N ASN A 99 -22.61 -32.15 24.08
CA ASN A 99 -21.84 -32.22 25.32
C ASN A 99 -20.64 -33.19 25.23
N HIS A 100 -20.66 -34.16 24.31
CA HIS A 100 -19.56 -35.14 24.15
C HIS A 100 -18.54 -34.77 23.06
N TYR A 101 -18.88 -33.81 22.18
CA TYR A 101 -18.02 -33.33 21.10
C TYR A 101 -16.98 -32.26 21.55
N ASN A 102 -16.95 -31.91 22.83
CA ASN A 102 -16.27 -30.71 23.31
C ASN A 102 -14.80 -30.91 23.72
N ARG A 103 -14.10 -31.93 23.19
CA ARG A 103 -12.73 -32.23 23.65
C ARG A 103 -11.69 -32.67 22.61
N LYS A 104 -12.01 -32.64 21.30
CA LYS A 104 -11.01 -32.82 20.24
C LYS A 104 -11.31 -31.87 19.09
N THR A 105 -10.47 -30.82 18.95
CA THR A 105 -10.15 -30.10 17.70
C THR A 105 -11.23 -30.17 16.62
N LYS A 106 -12.33 -29.44 16.81
CA LYS A 106 -13.32 -29.21 15.77
C LYS A 106 -12.73 -28.14 14.85
N ASP A 107 -12.47 -28.49 13.60
CA ASP A 107 -11.96 -27.58 12.57
C ASP A 107 -12.75 -26.26 12.58
N MET A 108 -12.13 -25.25 13.17
CA MET A 108 -12.73 -23.95 13.39
C MET A 108 -12.57 -23.19 12.09
N LYS A 109 -13.61 -23.20 11.26
CA LYS A 109 -13.63 -22.55 9.94
C LYS A 109 -13.69 -21.02 10.08
N LEU A 110 -12.70 -20.39 10.73
CA LEU A 110 -12.50 -18.94 10.95
C LEU A 110 -12.36 -18.19 9.61
N TYR A 111 -13.39 -18.26 8.78
CA TYR A 111 -13.43 -17.79 7.41
C TYR A 111 -12.36 -18.43 6.50
N ARG A 112 -11.87 -19.64 6.84
CA ARG A 112 -10.84 -20.37 6.06
C ARG A 112 -11.32 -20.86 4.69
N ASP A 113 -12.64 -20.92 4.48
CA ASP A 113 -13.24 -21.25 3.19
C ASP A 113 -13.16 -20.07 2.18
N TYR A 114 -12.81 -18.87 2.65
CA TYR A 114 -12.65 -17.68 1.81
C TYR A 114 -11.19 -17.52 1.37
N GLY A 115 -10.99 -16.97 0.16
CA GLY A 115 -9.67 -16.59 -0.33
C GLY A 115 -9.02 -15.49 0.54
N LEU A 116 -7.71 -15.28 0.33
CA LEU A 116 -6.92 -14.32 1.12
C LEU A 116 -7.55 -12.92 1.17
N PHE A 117 -8.09 -12.45 0.05
CA PHE A 117 -8.59 -11.08 -0.11
C PHE A 117 -10.06 -10.92 0.32
N GLU A 118 -10.79 -12.01 0.47
CA GLU A 118 -12.16 -12.07 0.96
C GLU A 118 -12.20 -12.33 2.47
N ARG A 119 -11.27 -13.14 2.99
CA ARG A 119 -11.25 -13.55 4.39
C ARG A 119 -11.19 -12.38 5.37
N LEU A 120 -10.31 -11.41 5.11
CA LEU A 120 -10.22 -10.20 5.93
C LEU A 120 -11.51 -9.37 5.86
N THR A 121 -12.19 -9.36 4.71
CA THR A 121 -13.49 -8.67 4.55
C THR A 121 -14.54 -9.31 5.46
N MET A 122 -14.56 -10.63 5.59
CA MET A 122 -15.51 -11.31 6.47
C MET A 122 -15.21 -11.04 7.95
N ILE A 123 -13.93 -11.02 8.33
CA ILE A 123 -13.51 -10.67 9.69
C ILE A 123 -13.91 -9.21 10.00
N GLU A 124 -13.70 -8.30 9.05
CA GLU A 124 -14.06 -6.88 9.19
C GLU A 124 -15.57 -6.66 9.36
N LYS A 125 -16.41 -7.45 8.68
CA LYS A 125 -17.87 -7.39 8.83
C LYS A 125 -18.33 -7.75 10.25
N GLU A 126 -17.65 -8.70 10.90
CA GLU A 126 -17.98 -9.09 12.27
C GLU A 126 -17.29 -8.22 13.33
N PHE A 127 -16.07 -7.75 13.04
CA PHE A 127 -15.30 -6.87 13.91
C PHE A 127 -14.75 -5.66 13.12
N PRO A 128 -15.52 -4.55 13.04
CA PRO A 128 -15.10 -3.35 12.34
C PRO A 128 -13.78 -2.78 12.89
N GLY A 129 -12.82 -2.49 11.99
CA GLY A 129 -11.47 -2.05 12.33
C GLY A 129 -10.42 -3.17 12.38
N SER A 130 -10.79 -4.42 12.09
CA SER A 130 -9.84 -5.54 12.00
C SER A 130 -8.72 -5.30 10.98
N ASN A 131 -9.04 -4.67 9.84
CA ASN A 131 -8.07 -4.33 8.81
C ASN A 131 -7.02 -3.31 9.28
N ILE A 132 -7.40 -2.35 10.16
CA ILE A 132 -6.50 -1.38 10.77
C ILE A 132 -5.47 -2.07 11.67
N LEU A 133 -5.85 -3.17 12.33
CA LEU A 133 -4.93 -3.93 13.17
C LEU A 133 -3.77 -4.52 12.37
N LEU A 134 -4.02 -4.94 11.12
CA LEU A 134 -2.94 -5.37 10.21
C LEU A 134 -2.07 -4.19 9.75
N HIS A 135 -2.66 -3.00 9.56
CA HIS A 135 -1.90 -1.81 9.21
C HIS A 135 -0.95 -1.35 10.32
N LYS A 136 -1.32 -1.58 11.59
CA LYS A 136 -0.55 -1.17 12.78
C LYS A 136 0.48 -2.21 13.24
N MET A 137 0.78 -3.22 12.44
CA MET A 137 1.81 -4.18 12.81
C MET A 137 3.19 -3.53 12.84
N LYS A 138 3.97 -3.87 13.87
CA LYS A 138 5.30 -3.29 14.09
C LYS A 138 6.43 -4.08 13.44
N THR A 139 6.22 -5.37 13.21
CA THR A 139 7.26 -6.29 12.73
C THR A 139 7.02 -6.59 11.25
N MET A 140 8.04 -6.35 10.43
CA MET A 140 8.05 -6.71 9.02
C MET A 140 8.31 -8.21 8.89
N PRO A 141 7.41 -9.00 8.27
CA PRO A 141 7.66 -10.40 8.02
C PRO A 141 8.83 -10.59 7.04
N LYS A 142 9.48 -11.76 7.08
CA LYS A 142 10.71 -12.00 6.31
C LYS A 142 10.50 -11.78 4.81
N SER A 143 9.40 -12.25 4.23
CA SER A 143 9.14 -12.05 2.80
C SER A 143 9.07 -10.56 2.41
N PHE A 144 8.49 -9.72 3.28
CA PHE A 144 8.44 -8.29 3.08
C PHE A 144 9.81 -7.63 3.27
N CYS A 145 10.65 -8.14 4.18
CA CYS A 145 12.04 -7.72 4.29
C CYS A 145 12.81 -8.02 3.00
N ASP A 146 12.67 -9.25 2.48
CA ASP A 146 13.32 -9.69 1.24
C ASP A 146 12.83 -8.88 0.03
N LEU A 147 11.54 -8.51 0.01
CA LEU A 147 10.98 -7.61 -0.99
C LEU A 147 11.52 -6.18 -0.83
N TRP A 148 11.59 -5.65 0.39
CA TRP A 148 12.08 -4.31 0.69
C TRP A 148 13.55 -4.11 0.31
N SER A 149 14.36 -5.16 0.42
CA SER A 149 15.76 -5.19 -0.01
C SER A 149 15.99 -5.86 -1.36
N ASN A 150 14.94 -6.06 -2.17
CA ASN A 150 15.05 -6.74 -3.45
C ASN A 150 15.99 -5.99 -4.40
N GLU A 151 16.94 -6.72 -4.99
CA GLU A 151 17.98 -6.16 -5.84
C GLU A 151 17.40 -5.33 -7.02
N ARG A 152 16.29 -5.78 -7.63
CA ARG A 152 15.65 -5.03 -8.72
C ARG A 152 15.16 -3.67 -8.25
N ILE A 153 14.54 -3.61 -7.08
CA ILE A 153 14.04 -2.35 -6.51
C ILE A 153 15.23 -1.44 -6.19
N LEU A 154 16.26 -1.97 -5.54
CA LEU A 154 17.45 -1.18 -5.17
C LEU A 154 18.15 -0.63 -6.42
N ASN A 155 18.21 -1.39 -7.50
CA ASN A 155 18.81 -0.95 -8.76
C ASN A 155 18.00 0.19 -9.42
N VAL A 156 16.67 0.17 -9.36
CA VAL A 156 15.85 1.31 -9.82
C VAL A 156 16.02 2.52 -8.89
N MET A 157 16.05 2.29 -7.57
CA MET A 157 16.27 3.36 -6.59
C MET A 157 17.65 4.00 -6.72
N GLU A 158 18.69 3.24 -7.08
CA GLU A 158 20.04 3.74 -7.38
C GLU A 158 20.01 4.74 -8.54
N GLN A 159 19.20 4.47 -9.58
CA GLN A 159 19.04 5.39 -10.71
C GLN A 159 18.39 6.72 -10.30
N ILE A 160 17.52 6.70 -9.27
CA ILE A 160 16.79 7.88 -8.77
C ILE A 160 17.61 8.67 -7.74
N LEU A 161 18.21 7.96 -6.77
CA LEU A 161 18.84 8.53 -5.58
C LEU A 161 20.36 8.66 -5.70
N GLY A 162 20.98 7.88 -6.57
CA GLY A 162 22.41 7.62 -6.56
C GLY A 162 22.79 6.38 -5.73
N PRO A 163 24.09 6.05 -5.64
CA PRO A 163 24.58 4.81 -5.02
C PRO A 163 24.34 4.72 -3.50
N ASP A 164 24.21 5.86 -2.83
CA ASP A 164 24.04 5.92 -1.37
C ASP A 164 22.56 5.82 -0.96
N ILE A 165 22.01 4.61 -1.01
CA ILE A 165 20.62 4.32 -0.67
C ILE A 165 20.48 4.04 0.83
N LYS A 166 19.49 4.69 1.48
CA LYS A 166 19.09 4.38 2.86
C LYS A 166 17.64 3.93 2.92
N GLY A 167 17.40 2.82 3.61
CA GLY A 167 16.04 2.35 3.91
C GLY A 167 15.36 3.23 4.94
N HIS A 168 14.13 3.69 4.64
CA HIS A 168 13.30 4.38 5.62
C HIS A 168 12.63 3.35 6.55
N PRO A 169 12.62 3.55 7.89
CA PRO A 169 12.10 2.55 8.84
C PRO A 169 10.57 2.40 8.79
N VAL A 170 9.87 3.34 8.15
CA VAL A 170 8.42 3.27 7.97
C VAL A 170 8.10 2.46 6.73
N TRP A 171 7.37 1.37 6.96
CA TRP A 171 6.78 0.50 5.95
C TRP A 171 5.32 0.25 6.34
N ASN A 172 4.45 -0.04 5.38
CA ASN A 172 3.04 -0.26 5.67
C ASN A 172 2.43 -1.30 4.74
N ILE A 173 1.77 -2.31 5.33
CA ILE A 173 0.74 -3.06 4.61
C ILE A 173 -0.55 -2.27 4.73
N ARG A 174 -1.17 -1.95 3.58
CA ARG A 174 -2.42 -1.20 3.54
C ARG A 174 -3.53 -2.05 2.95
N THR A 175 -4.27 -2.71 3.82
CA THR A 175 -5.44 -3.52 3.46
C THR A 175 -6.63 -2.61 3.14
N LYS A 176 -7.40 -2.98 2.09
CA LYS A 176 -8.60 -2.27 1.63
C LYS A 176 -9.78 -3.24 1.66
N THR A 177 -10.58 -3.14 2.71
CA THR A 177 -11.85 -3.87 2.81
C THR A 177 -12.97 -3.01 2.22
N PRO A 178 -14.01 -3.63 1.63
CA PRO A 178 -15.16 -2.91 1.10
C PRO A 178 -15.78 -1.97 2.14
N GLN A 179 -16.20 -0.82 1.65
CA GLN A 179 -16.92 0.20 2.40
C GLN A 179 -16.26 0.77 3.68
N ASN A 180 -14.93 0.66 3.81
CA ASN A 180 -14.23 1.11 5.03
C ASN A 180 -13.59 2.52 4.87
N GLU A 181 -14.14 3.51 5.58
CA GLU A 181 -13.64 4.90 5.59
C GLU A 181 -12.25 5.07 6.21
N ALA A 182 -11.89 4.26 7.22
CA ALA A 182 -10.57 4.31 7.84
C ALA A 182 -9.44 3.89 6.88
N THR A 183 -9.79 3.26 5.76
CA THR A 183 -8.85 2.93 4.70
C THR A 183 -8.95 3.86 3.49
N THR A 184 -9.93 4.76 3.43
CA THR A 184 -9.98 5.87 2.46
C THR A 184 -8.87 6.86 2.81
N VAL A 185 -7.93 7.07 1.89
CA VAL A 185 -6.75 7.89 2.15
C VAL A 185 -6.94 9.24 1.46
N PRO A 186 -7.10 10.37 2.17
CA PRO A 186 -7.31 11.67 1.53
C PRO A 186 -6.05 12.12 0.77
N TRP A 187 -6.18 13.18 -0.04
CA TRP A 187 -5.02 13.84 -0.65
C TRP A 187 -4.00 14.24 0.42
N HIS A 188 -2.74 13.88 0.23
CA HIS A 188 -1.64 14.24 1.12
C HIS A 188 -0.29 14.12 0.43
N GLN A 189 0.74 14.76 0.99
CA GLN A 189 2.14 14.49 0.65
C GLN A 189 2.70 13.57 1.74
N ASP A 190 3.43 12.51 1.39
CA ASP A 190 3.97 11.54 2.37
C ASP A 190 4.81 12.21 3.46
N VAL A 191 5.65 13.18 3.06
CA VAL A 191 6.46 13.99 3.98
C VAL A 191 5.63 14.79 4.99
N GLY A 192 4.33 14.99 4.74
CA GLY A 192 3.40 15.63 5.67
C GLY A 192 3.21 14.87 6.99
N TYR A 193 3.54 13.58 7.03
CA TYR A 193 3.55 12.78 8.27
C TYR A 193 4.85 12.88 9.06
N LEU A 194 5.89 13.49 8.48
CA LEU A 194 7.25 13.48 9.02
C LEU A 194 7.65 14.83 9.61
N ASN A 195 8.75 14.84 10.37
CA ASN A 195 9.35 16.06 10.87
C ASN A 195 9.82 16.95 9.70
N ASN A 196 9.76 18.27 9.84
CA ASN A 196 10.17 19.25 8.83
C ASN A 196 11.60 19.06 8.29
N GLU A 197 12.50 18.47 9.08
CA GLU A 197 13.86 18.16 8.59
C GLU A 197 13.85 17.16 7.43
N SER A 198 12.83 16.31 7.32
CA SER A 198 12.65 15.39 6.17
C SER A 198 12.43 16.12 4.86
N TYR A 199 12.00 17.38 4.87
CA TYR A 199 11.64 18.11 3.64
C TYR A 199 12.85 18.38 2.76
N LYS A 200 14.07 18.26 3.30
CA LYS A 200 15.32 18.47 2.56
C LYS A 200 15.82 17.19 1.89
N VAL A 201 15.14 16.06 2.09
CA VAL A 201 15.58 14.74 1.64
C VAL A 201 14.66 14.23 0.54
N LEU A 202 15.26 13.70 -0.53
CA LEU A 202 14.54 12.97 -1.57
C LEU A 202 14.16 11.59 -1.00
N GLN A 203 12.86 11.33 -0.84
CA GLN A 203 12.31 10.11 -0.25
C GLN A 203 11.31 9.47 -1.21
N PRO A 204 11.75 8.64 -2.16
CA PRO A 204 10.84 7.90 -3.03
C PRO A 204 10.13 6.78 -2.26
N THR A 205 8.83 6.63 -2.50
CA THR A 205 8.02 5.53 -1.98
C THR A 205 7.77 4.52 -3.08
N ALA A 206 8.05 3.23 -2.82
CA ALA A 206 7.64 2.13 -3.70
C ALA A 206 6.29 1.56 -3.23
N TRP A 207 5.29 1.62 -4.09
CA TRP A 207 3.99 1.00 -3.89
C TRP A 207 3.87 -0.26 -4.75
N ILE A 208 3.61 -1.40 -4.11
CA ILE A 208 3.60 -2.72 -4.73
C ILE A 208 2.24 -3.37 -4.45
N PRO A 209 1.37 -3.55 -5.46
CA PRO A 209 0.11 -4.25 -5.29
C PRO A 209 0.35 -5.75 -5.10
N LEU A 210 -0.29 -6.34 -4.08
CA LEU A 210 -0.31 -7.80 -3.89
C LEU A 210 -1.49 -8.47 -4.61
N LEU A 211 -2.35 -7.68 -5.24
CA LEU A 211 -3.53 -8.07 -6.02
C LEU A 211 -3.77 -7.01 -7.10
N ASP A 212 -4.47 -7.37 -8.18
CA ASP A 212 -4.75 -6.45 -9.27
C ASP A 212 -5.62 -5.28 -8.77
N THR A 213 -5.18 -4.04 -9.00
CA THR A 213 -5.89 -2.85 -8.54
C THR A 213 -6.58 -2.10 -9.66
N ASN A 214 -7.76 -1.58 -9.37
CA ASN A 214 -8.56 -0.78 -10.29
C ASN A 214 -9.33 0.32 -9.54
N GLU A 215 -10.10 1.11 -10.29
CA GLU A 215 -10.89 2.22 -9.74
C GLU A 215 -11.89 1.76 -8.66
N ASP A 216 -12.38 0.52 -8.73
CA ASP A 216 -13.41 -0.03 -7.84
C ASP A 216 -12.83 -0.59 -6.53
N ASN A 217 -11.57 -1.04 -6.55
CA ASN A 217 -10.91 -1.63 -5.38
C ASN A 217 -9.90 -0.71 -4.67
N GLY A 218 -9.85 0.56 -5.08
CA GLY A 218 -9.10 1.62 -4.40
C GLY A 218 -7.65 1.75 -4.84
N CYS A 219 -7.42 1.70 -6.16
CA CYS A 219 -6.13 2.02 -6.78
C CYS A 219 -5.57 3.37 -6.32
N LEU A 220 -4.26 3.54 -6.50
CA LEU A 220 -3.55 4.77 -6.17
C LEU A 220 -3.95 5.88 -7.14
N GLN A 221 -4.25 7.07 -6.60
CA GLN A 221 -4.42 8.30 -7.38
C GLN A 221 -3.25 9.23 -7.08
N VAL A 222 -2.67 9.85 -8.11
CA VAL A 222 -1.52 10.76 -7.98
C VAL A 222 -1.78 12.08 -8.71
N ALA A 223 -1.44 13.21 -8.07
CA ALA A 223 -1.51 14.51 -8.75
C ALA A 223 -0.18 14.80 -9.47
N LYS A 224 -0.25 15.00 -10.78
CA LYS A 224 0.90 15.35 -11.60
C LYS A 224 1.56 16.64 -11.13
N ARG A 225 2.89 16.67 -11.15
CA ARG A 225 3.74 17.85 -10.92
C ARG A 225 3.60 18.50 -9.55
N GLY A 226 2.93 17.86 -8.59
CA GLY A 226 2.73 18.45 -7.25
C GLY A 226 4.03 18.71 -6.50
N HIS A 227 5.09 17.95 -6.80
CA HIS A 227 6.43 18.13 -6.27
C HIS A 227 7.20 19.31 -6.87
N LYS A 228 6.82 19.82 -8.06
CA LYS A 228 7.59 20.80 -8.83
C LYS A 228 7.82 22.12 -8.12
N THR A 229 6.89 22.52 -7.24
CA THR A 229 7.04 23.74 -6.46
C THR A 229 8.13 23.64 -5.41
N GLY A 230 8.58 22.43 -5.07
CA GLY A 230 9.49 22.16 -3.97
C GLY A 230 8.88 22.63 -2.64
N LYS A 231 7.55 22.57 -2.47
CA LYS A 231 6.88 22.98 -1.24
C LYS A 231 6.15 21.81 -0.61
N VAL A 232 6.13 21.82 0.72
CA VAL A 232 5.15 21.05 1.49
C VAL A 232 4.00 21.99 1.82
N ALA A 233 2.81 21.64 1.40
CA ALA A 233 1.60 22.41 1.64
C ALA A 233 1.11 22.26 3.08
N ASP A 234 0.13 23.07 3.49
CA ASP A 234 -0.35 23.05 4.87
C ASP A 234 -1.38 21.92 5.05
N HIS A 235 -0.94 20.77 5.58
CA HIS A 235 -1.83 19.65 5.88
C HIS A 235 -2.63 19.89 7.15
N GLN A 236 -3.89 19.46 7.12
CA GLN A 236 -4.78 19.42 8.28
C GLN A 236 -4.76 18.01 8.88
N CYS A 237 -4.62 17.90 10.21
CA CYS A 237 -4.87 16.63 10.90
C CYS A 237 -6.15 16.75 11.75
N CYS A 238 -7.00 15.73 11.86
CA CYS A 238 -6.94 14.42 11.18
C CYS A 238 -8.31 14.10 10.55
N HIS A 239 -8.29 13.57 9.32
CA HIS A 239 -9.49 13.44 8.50
C HIS A 239 -10.45 12.36 9.02
N GLY A 240 -11.73 12.70 9.22
CA GLY A 240 -12.79 11.73 9.50
C GLY A 240 -12.57 10.84 10.74
N GLY A 241 -11.87 11.34 11.77
CA GLY A 241 -11.52 10.55 12.95
C GLY A 241 -10.40 9.50 12.73
N THR A 242 -9.72 9.57 11.59
CA THR A 242 -8.53 8.75 11.27
C THR A 242 -7.24 9.44 11.74
N TRP A 243 -6.09 8.84 11.46
CA TRP A 243 -4.76 9.44 11.68
C TRP A 243 -4.21 10.14 10.44
N TYR A 244 -4.99 10.22 9.35
CA TYR A 244 -4.51 10.79 8.11
C TYR A 244 -4.41 12.30 8.19
N VAL A 245 -3.25 12.83 7.78
CA VAL A 245 -3.14 14.23 7.40
C VAL A 245 -3.78 14.40 6.03
N MET A 246 -4.46 15.52 5.83
CA MET A 246 -5.26 15.78 4.64
C MET A 246 -4.92 17.14 4.07
N LEU A 247 -4.88 17.21 2.74
CA LEU A 247 -4.66 18.41 1.99
C LEU A 247 -5.90 18.69 1.14
N GLU A 248 -6.55 19.80 1.42
CA GLU A 248 -7.71 20.26 0.65
C GLU A 248 -7.31 20.65 -0.78
N GLU A 249 -8.19 20.40 -1.75
CA GLU A 249 -7.90 20.68 -3.17
C GLU A 249 -7.61 22.16 -3.42
N GLU A 250 -8.28 23.07 -2.70
CA GLU A 250 -7.99 24.50 -2.78
C GLU A 250 -6.59 24.84 -2.28
N GLU A 251 -6.09 24.13 -1.26
CA GLU A 251 -4.72 24.30 -0.79
C GLU A 251 -3.71 23.74 -1.80
N MET A 252 -4.04 22.62 -2.47
CA MET A 252 -3.26 22.07 -3.58
C MET A 252 -3.12 23.09 -4.72
N LYS A 253 -4.23 23.68 -5.16
CA LYS A 253 -4.24 24.73 -6.20
C LYS A 253 -3.38 25.93 -5.77
N ARG A 254 -3.62 26.43 -4.56
CA ARG A 254 -3.00 27.66 -4.03
C ARG A 254 -1.50 27.53 -3.78
N LYS A 255 -1.03 26.43 -3.16
CA LYS A 255 0.39 26.25 -2.80
C LYS A 255 1.21 25.54 -3.85
N LEU A 256 0.60 24.55 -4.52
CA LEU A 256 1.30 23.62 -5.40
C LEU A 256 1.00 23.89 -6.88
N GLY A 257 0.06 24.78 -7.20
CA GLY A 257 -0.24 25.17 -8.59
C GLY A 257 -0.90 24.06 -9.39
N ILE A 258 -1.58 23.13 -8.73
CA ILE A 258 -2.20 21.97 -9.37
C ILE A 258 -3.58 22.36 -9.84
N SER A 259 -3.74 22.50 -11.14
CA SER A 259 -5.02 22.84 -11.77
C SER A 259 -5.86 21.60 -12.11
N GLU A 260 -5.23 20.43 -12.30
CA GLU A 260 -5.88 19.19 -12.70
C GLU A 260 -5.32 18.00 -11.91
N THR A 261 -6.20 17.21 -11.28
CA THR A 261 -5.85 15.93 -10.65
C THR A 261 -6.10 14.81 -11.66
N LEU A 262 -5.06 14.05 -11.98
CA LEU A 262 -5.24 12.87 -12.82
C LEU A 262 -5.60 11.68 -11.95
N LYS A 263 -6.66 10.99 -12.37
CA LYS A 263 -7.05 9.69 -11.84
C LYS A 263 -6.25 8.68 -12.66
N GLN A 264 -5.32 7.96 -12.04
CA GLN A 264 -4.69 6.80 -12.68
C GLN A 264 -5.22 5.51 -12.06
N GLY A 265 -5.36 4.48 -12.89
CA GLY A 265 -5.92 3.17 -12.56
C GLY A 265 -6.74 2.60 -13.73
N GLN A 266 -6.22 2.67 -14.95
CA GLN A 266 -6.83 2.00 -16.10
C GLN A 266 -5.86 0.96 -16.66
N GLY A 267 -5.94 -0.23 -16.08
CA GLY A 267 -5.35 -1.45 -16.61
C GLY A 267 -6.05 -2.63 -15.97
N LYS A 268 -6.90 -3.33 -16.73
CA LYS A 268 -7.23 -4.70 -16.39
C LYS A 268 -5.94 -5.52 -16.58
N ASP A 269 -5.65 -6.40 -15.62
CA ASP A 269 -4.70 -7.50 -15.75
C ASP A 269 -3.18 -7.23 -15.55
N HIS A 270 -2.77 -6.06 -15.01
CA HIS A 270 -1.34 -5.78 -14.76
C HIS A 270 -1.02 -5.33 -13.32
N VAL A 271 0.05 -5.89 -12.75
CA VAL A 271 0.61 -5.50 -11.44
C VAL A 271 1.47 -4.25 -11.64
N GLU A 272 0.89 -3.08 -11.34
CA GLU A 272 1.58 -1.79 -11.49
C GLU A 272 2.52 -1.53 -10.30
N PHE A 273 3.84 -1.55 -10.53
CA PHE A 273 4.81 -1.07 -9.54
C PHE A 273 4.93 0.45 -9.66
N VAL A 274 4.56 1.19 -8.61
CA VAL A 274 4.56 2.66 -8.65
C VAL A 274 5.63 3.22 -7.72
N ILE A 275 6.58 3.98 -8.27
CA ILE A 275 7.53 4.78 -7.49
C ILE A 275 7.08 6.24 -7.53
N GLU A 276 6.90 6.84 -6.37
CA GLU A 276 6.37 8.20 -6.26
C GLU A 276 7.27 9.09 -5.39
N TYR A 277 7.35 10.38 -5.73
CA TYR A 277 8.08 11.39 -4.97
C TYR A 277 7.27 12.65 -4.74
N VAL A 278 6.99 12.93 -3.45
CA VAL A 278 6.29 14.14 -2.99
C VAL A 278 4.98 14.36 -3.78
N THR A 279 4.42 13.26 -4.26
CA THR A 279 3.23 13.26 -5.09
C THR A 279 2.05 13.26 -4.17
N LEU A 280 1.12 14.16 -4.45
CA LEU A 280 -0.14 14.17 -3.73
C LEU A 280 -0.87 12.92 -4.11
N LYS A 281 -1.28 12.15 -3.11
CA LYS A 281 -1.95 10.89 -3.38
C LYS A 281 -3.22 10.72 -2.56
N ASN A 282 -4.17 10.04 -3.15
CA ASN A 282 -5.42 9.63 -2.54
C ASN A 282 -5.67 8.17 -2.90
N ARG A 283 -6.44 7.46 -2.08
CA ARG A 283 -7.06 6.20 -2.47
C ARG A 283 -8.52 6.18 -2.07
N LYS A 284 -9.38 6.09 -3.08
CA LYS A 284 -10.82 5.96 -2.91
C LYS A 284 -11.23 4.73 -2.11
N LYS A 285 -12.49 4.76 -1.69
CA LYS A 285 -13.19 3.66 -1.03
C LYS A 285 -13.31 2.48 -1.99
N ARG A 286 -13.13 1.26 -1.47
CA ARG A 286 -13.44 0.03 -2.21
C ARG A 286 -14.96 -0.18 -2.22
N VAL A 287 -15.53 -0.39 -3.40
CA VAL A 287 -16.97 -0.68 -3.58
C VAL A 287 -17.23 -2.17 -3.25
N GLU A 288 -18.45 -2.51 -2.84
CA GLU A 288 -18.84 -3.92 -2.72
C GLU A 288 -19.03 -4.52 -4.13
N ASN A 289 -18.38 -5.67 -4.38
CA ASN A 289 -18.70 -6.58 -5.47
C ASN A 289 -19.32 -7.84 -4.86
#